data_AF-A0A4S0MQA4-F1
#
_entry.id   AF-A0A4S0MQA4-F1
#
_cell.length_a   1.000
_cell.length_b   1.000
_cell.length_c   1.000
_cell.angle_alpha   90.00
_cell.angle_beta   90.00
_cell.angle_gamma   90.00
#
_symmetry.space_group_name_H-M   'P 1'
#
loop_
_entity.id
_entity.type
_entity.pdbx_description
1 polymer ?
#
loop_
_entity_poly.entity_id
_entity_poly.type
_entity_poly.pdbx_seq_one_letter_code
_entity_poly.pdbx_strand_id
1 'polypeptide(L)' 'MVDTTADSDLLDLRKGRPAAGQDPVKRAQIIEGARRVFIDKGFEAASMNDITREAGVSKGTIYVYFENKEELFE' A
#
# COMPACT_ATOMS: atom_id res chain seq x y z
N MET A 1 42.84 5.37 -20.20
CA MET A 1 42.35 4.02 -20.49
C MET A 1 41.47 3.65 -19.32
N VAL A 2 40.17 3.60 -19.58
CA VAL A 2 39.07 3.49 -18.61
C VAL A 2 39.06 2.13 -17.94
N ASP A 3 38.71 2.09 -16.65
CA ASP A 3 37.94 1.04 -15.97
C ASP A 3 37.55 1.62 -14.59
N THR A 4 36.38 2.25 -14.43
CA THR A 4 35.04 1.64 -14.26
C THR A 4 34.93 0.82 -12.97
N THR A 5 34.76 1.51 -11.84
CA THR A 5 34.01 0.98 -10.68
C THR A 5 33.38 2.14 -9.94
N ALA A 6 32.47 2.83 -10.63
CA ALA A 6 31.54 3.79 -10.04
C ALA A 6 30.25 3.65 -10.83
N ASP A 7 29.54 2.53 -10.66
CA ASP A 7 28.19 2.35 -11.21
C ASP A 7 27.49 1.08 -10.68
N SER A 8 27.65 0.78 -9.38
CA SER A 8 26.85 -0.28 -8.73
C SER A 8 25.61 0.25 -7.99
N ASP A 9 25.40 1.57 -7.96
CA ASP A 9 24.23 2.21 -7.34
C ASP A 9 23.17 2.70 -8.37
N LEU A 10 23.34 2.35 -9.65
CA LEU A 10 22.44 2.76 -10.75
C LEU A 10 21.74 1.57 -11.42
N LEU A 11 21.26 0.59 -10.64
CA LEU A 11 20.54 -0.56 -11.19
C LEU A 11 19.08 -0.73 -10.73
N ASP A 12 18.50 0.18 -9.94
CA ASP A 12 17.10 0.02 -9.48
C ASP A 12 16.12 1.11 -9.95
N LEU A 13 16.53 2.01 -10.85
CA LEU A 13 15.66 3.06 -11.41
C LEU A 13 14.80 2.60 -12.61
N ARG A 14 14.84 1.31 -12.96
CA ARG A 14 14.12 0.73 -14.11
C ARG A 14 13.07 -0.30 -13.76
N LYS A 15 12.80 -0.57 -12.47
CA LYS A 15 11.62 -1.34 -12.12
C LYS A 15 10.43 -0.40 -12.31
N GLY A 16 9.79 -0.48 -13.48
CA GLY A 16 8.65 0.36 -13.84
C GLY A 16 7.69 0.46 -12.67
N ARG A 17 7.15 1.67 -12.43
CA ARG A 17 6.23 1.94 -11.32
C ARG A 17 5.21 0.78 -11.26
N PRO A 18 5.06 0.08 -10.12
CA PRO A 18 4.20 -1.09 -10.04
C PRO A 18 2.83 -0.75 -10.61
N ALA A 19 2.21 -1.72 -11.31
CA ALA A 19 0.87 -1.52 -11.84
C ALA A 19 -0.06 -1.11 -10.68
N ALA A 20 -1.05 -0.27 -10.98
CA ALA A 20 -2.00 0.17 -9.97
C ALA A 20 -2.60 -1.07 -9.26
N GLY A 21 -2.53 -1.11 -7.93
CA GLY A 21 -3.04 -2.23 -7.12
C GLY A 21 -2.05 -3.35 -6.86
N GLN A 22 -0.84 -3.28 -7.41
CA GLN A 22 0.16 -4.34 -7.29
C GLN A 22 1.38 -3.96 -6.44
N ASP A 23 1.42 -2.75 -5.86
CA ASP A 23 2.52 -2.37 -4.96
C ASP A 23 2.34 -3.08 -3.60
N PRO A 24 3.19 -4.07 -3.26
CA PRO A 24 3.05 -4.82 -2.02
C PRO A 24 3.28 -3.93 -0.79
N VAL A 25 4.10 -2.87 -0.90
CA VAL A 25 4.34 -1.91 0.18
C VAL A 25 3.07 -1.13 0.47
N LYS A 26 2.38 -0.69 -0.60
CA LYS A 26 1.11 0.02 -0.47
C LYS A 26 0.01 -0.89 0.09
N ARG A 27 -0.08 -2.14 -0.38
CA ARG A 27 -1.03 -3.13 0.16
C ARG A 27 -0.82 -3.34 1.66
N ALA A 28 0.43 -3.55 2.09
CA ALA A 28 0.77 -3.74 3.50
C ALA A 28 0.43 -2.51 4.36
N GLN A 29 0.69 -1.29 3.84
CA GLN A 29 0.32 -0.04 4.51
C GLN A 29 -1.18 0.05 4.78
N ILE A 30 -2.01 -0.34 3.79
CA ILE A 30 -3.47 -0.34 3.93
C ILE A 30 -3.93 -1.38 4.96
N ILE A 31 -3.38 -2.59 4.92
CA ILE A 31 -3.72 -3.67 5.87
C ILE A 31 -3.40 -3.26 7.31
N GLU A 32 -2.24 -2.65 7.54
CA GLU A 32 -1.85 -2.20 8.87
C GLU A 32 -2.76 -1.09 9.40
N GLY A 33 -3.16 -0.13 8.54
CA GLY A 33 -4.14 0.88 8.92
C GLY A 33 -5.52 0.28 9.21
N ALA A 34 -5.96 -0.68 8.39
CA ALA A 34 -7.21 -1.40 8.61
C ALA A 34 -7.22 -2.14 9.96
N ARG A 35 -6.14 -2.86 10.27
CA ARG A 35 -5.97 -3.57 11.54
C ARG A 35 -6.15 -2.65 12.74
N ARG A 36 -5.57 -1.44 12.70
CA ARG A 36 -5.71 -0.44 13.78
C ARG A 36 -7.16 0.03 13.91
N VAL A 37 -7.81 0.36 12.80
CA VAL A 37 -9.23 0.77 12.79
C VAL A 37 -10.13 -0.33 13.33
N PHE A 38 -9.91 -1.59 12.93
CA PHE A 38 -10.72 -2.71 13.40
C PHE A 38 -10.54 -3.00 14.89
N ILE A 39 -9.33 -2.83 15.43
CA ILE A 39 -9.08 -2.97 16.87
C ILE A 39 -9.77 -1.86 17.67
N ASP A 40 -9.75 -0.62 17.16
CA ASP A 40 -10.31 0.55 17.85
C ASP A 40 -11.85 0.60 17.80
N LYS A 41 -12.44 0.31 16.62
CA LYS A 41 -13.87 0.49 16.38
C LYS A 41 -14.68 -0.80 16.31
N GLY A 42 -14.01 -1.95 16.15
CA GLY A 42 -14.65 -3.18 15.70
C GLY A 42 -14.92 -3.19 14.19
N PHE A 43 -15.08 -4.39 13.64
CA PHE A 43 -15.26 -4.59 12.20
C PHE A 43 -16.53 -3.91 11.65
N GLU A 44 -17.68 -4.07 12.31
CA GLU A 44 -18.96 -3.54 11.85
C GLU A 44 -18.98 -2.01 11.74
N ALA A 45 -18.47 -1.32 12.77
CA ALA A 45 -18.44 0.14 12.80
C ALA A 45 -17.31 0.76 11.95
N ALA A 46 -16.32 -0.03 11.54
CA ALA A 46 -15.25 0.44 10.67
C ALA A 46 -15.76 0.72 9.24
N SER A 47 -15.21 1.77 8.63
CA SER A 47 -15.51 2.16 7.26
C SER A 47 -14.24 2.27 6.41
N MET A 48 -14.38 2.17 5.08
CA MET A 48 -13.27 2.40 4.14
C MET A 48 -12.65 3.80 4.33
N ASN A 49 -13.44 4.81 4.67
CA ASN A 49 -12.93 6.15 4.94
C ASN A 49 -12.04 6.20 6.19
N ASP A 50 -12.40 5.44 7.23
CA ASP A 50 -11.55 5.34 8.43
C ASP A 50 -10.21 4.70 8.10
N ILE A 51 -10.24 3.63 7.31
CA ILE A 51 -9.04 2.91 6.88
C ILE A 51 -8.15 3.82 6.03
N THR A 52 -8.72 4.58 5.09
CA THR A 52 -7.94 5.53 4.28
C THR A 52 -7.24 6.59 5.11
N ARG A 53 -7.91 7.10 6.15
CA ARG A 53 -7.37 8.12 7.04
C ARG A 53 -6.25 7.55 7.90
N GLU A 54 -6.46 6.37 8.48
CA GLU A 54 -5.46 5.70 9.33
C GLU A 54 -4.24 5.25 8.51
N ALA A 55 -4.46 4.67 7.34
CA ALA A 55 -3.37 4.22 6.46
C ALA A 55 -2.65 5.37 5.75
N GLY A 56 -3.17 6.60 5.79
CA GLY A 56 -2.57 7.75 5.08
C GLY A 56 -2.59 7.60 3.56
N VAL A 57 -3.68 7.04 3.00
CA VAL A 57 -3.86 6.84 1.56
C VAL A 57 -5.11 7.56 1.05
N SER A 58 -5.17 7.84 -0.25
CA SER A 58 -6.37 8.40 -0.85
C SER A 58 -7.48 7.35 -1.02
N LYS A 59 -8.73 7.80 -1.15
CA LYS A 59 -9.85 6.89 -1.49
C LYS A 59 -9.63 6.16 -2.82
N GLY A 60 -9.15 6.86 -3.85
CA GLY A 60 -8.84 6.23 -5.12
C GLY A 60 -7.76 5.15 -4.97
N THR A 61 -6.78 5.38 -4.10
CA THR A 61 -5.75 4.39 -3.80
C THR A 61 -6.34 3.16 -3.12
N ILE A 62 -7.16 3.28 -2.07
CA ILE A 62 -7.67 2.09 -1.38
C ILE A 62 -8.54 1.21 -2.29
N TYR A 63 -9.40 1.82 -3.12
CA TYR A 63 -10.32 1.10 -4.00
C TYR A 63 -9.64 0.42 -5.20
N VAL A 64 -8.36 0.74 -5.44
CA VAL A 64 -7.53 0.01 -6.40
C VAL A 64 -6.97 -1.30 -5.80
N TYR A 65 -6.92 -1.42 -4.47
CA TYR A 65 -6.43 -2.63 -3.77
C TYR A 65 -7.55 -3.47 -3.17
N PHE A 66 -8.63 -2.84 -2.68
CA PHE A 66 -9.70 -3.49 -1.94
C PHE A 66 -11.04 -2.84 -2.32
N GLU A 67 -12.00 -3.61 -2.82
CA GLU A 67 -13.33 -3.11 -3.18
C GLU A 67 -14.14 -2.72 -1.94
N ASN A 68 -13.92 -3.42 -0.83
CA ASN A 68 -14.64 -3.28 0.42
C ASN A 68 -13.75 -3.65 1.62
N LYS A 69 -14.30 -3.61 2.83
CA LYS A 69 -13.52 -3.86 4.05
C LYS A 69 -13.39 -5.36 4.37
N GLU A 70 -14.22 -6.19 3.76
CA GLU A 70 -14.25 -7.64 3.89
C GLU A 70 -13.04 -8.28 3.19
N GLU A 71 -12.63 -7.75 2.04
CA GLU A 71 -11.42 -8.21 1.30
C GLU A 71 -10.10 -8.00 2.07
N LEU A 72 -10.09 -7.19 3.13
CA LEU A 72 -8.91 -7.01 3.99
C LEU A 72 -8.59 -8.25 4.84
N PHE A 73 -9.47 -9.25 4.82
CA PHE A 73 -9.31 -10.54 5.50
C PHE A 73 -8.88 -11.68 4.57
N GLU A 74 -8.72 -11.42 3.26
CA GLU A 74 -8.23 -12.36 2.24
C GLU A 74 -6.71 -12.22 1.96
#